data_AF-A0A4Q7KQC6-F1
#
_entry.id   AF-A0A4Q7KQC6-F1
#
_cell.length_a   1.000
_cell.length_b   1.000
_cell.length_c   1.000
_cell.angle_alpha   90.00
_cell.angle_beta   90.00
_cell.angle_gamma   90.00
#
_symmetry.space_group_name_H-M   'P 1'
#
loop_
_entity.id
_entity.type
_entity.pdbx_description
1 polymer ?
#
loop_
_entity_poly.entity_id
_entity_poly.type
_entity_poly.pdbx_seq_one_letter_code
_entity_poly.pdbx_strand_id
1 'polypeptide(L)' 'MKLRKVSGCENGTCPAVYVSDRGTAVVQGDLVTTAEGLELGDGESAVELPPDVVLAAVTALARSGSAETVQRLTEALQCS' A
#
# COMPACT_ATOMS: atom_id res chain seq x y z
N MET A 1 5.82 3.96 15.90
CA MET A 1 4.96 2.95 15.22
C MET A 1 5.80 1.72 14.96
N LYS A 2 5.21 0.52 15.01
CA LYS A 2 5.85 -0.72 14.55
C LYS A 2 5.41 -1.03 13.13
N LEU A 3 6.32 -1.55 12.31
CA LEU A 3 6.08 -1.87 10.91
C LEU A 3 6.33 -3.36 10.66
N ARG A 4 5.44 -4.00 9.91
CA ARG A 4 5.61 -5.35 9.39
C ARG A 4 5.60 -5.29 7.88
N LYS A 5 6.67 -5.73 7.22
CA LYS A 5 6.73 -5.80 5.75
C LYS A 5 5.70 -6.83 5.26
N VAL A 6 4.91 -6.45 4.25
CA VAL A 6 3.84 -7.30 3.70
C VAL A 6 3.97 -7.51 2.20
N SER A 7 4.67 -6.62 1.50
CA SER A 7 5.00 -6.78 0.10
C SER A 7 6.32 -6.08 -0.26
N GLY A 8 6.84 -6.40 -1.45
CA GLY A 8 8.13 -5.98 -1.97
C GLY A 8 8.97 -7.18 -2.39
N CYS A 9 9.90 -6.99 -3.31
CA CYS A 9 10.77 -8.08 -3.77
C CYS A 9 12.03 -8.20 -2.92
N GLU A 10 12.63 -9.40 -2.89
CA GLU A 10 13.87 -9.67 -2.14
C GLU A 10 15.10 -9.03 -2.80
N ASN A 11 15.04 -8.75 -4.10
CA ASN A 11 16.16 -8.21 -4.88
C ASN A 11 16.37 -6.69 -4.69
N GLY A 12 15.55 -6.03 -3.85
CA GLY A 12 15.75 -4.64 -3.45
C GLY A 12 15.38 -3.56 -4.48
N THR A 13 14.92 -3.93 -5.67
CA THR A 13 14.56 -3.01 -6.76
C THR A 13 13.06 -2.67 -6.83
N CYS A 14 12.21 -3.31 -6.05
CA CYS A 14 10.78 -3.04 -6.03
C CYS A 14 10.40 -2.27 -4.77
N PRO A 15 9.40 -1.37 -4.87
CA PRO A 15 8.85 -0.72 -3.70
C PRO A 15 8.33 -1.75 -2.70
N ALA A 16 8.47 -1.43 -1.42
CA ALA A 16 8.05 -2.26 -0.31
C ALA A 16 6.86 -1.63 0.40
N VAL A 17 5.90 -2.45 0.81
CA VAL A 17 4.78 -2.01 1.65
C VAL A 17 4.87 -2.67 3.01
N TYR A 18 4.59 -1.87 4.03
CA TYR A 18 4.52 -2.28 5.42
C TYR A 18 3.13 -1.99 5.95
N VAL A 19 2.65 -2.85 6.85
CA VAL A 19 1.46 -2.55 7.66
C VAL A 19 1.94 -2.12 9.04
N SER A 20 1.39 -1.00 9.51
CA SER A 20 1.67 -0.48 10.84
C SER A 20 0.83 -1.18 11.90
N ASP A 21 1.29 -1.11 13.15
CA ASP A 21 0.50 -1.48 14.34
C ASP A 21 -0.80 -0.66 14.51
N ARG A 22 -1.01 0.36 13.68
CA ARG A 22 -2.24 1.16 13.62
C ARG A 22 -3.19 0.74 12.49
N GLY A 23 -2.86 -0.31 11.73
CA GLY A 23 -3.69 -0.79 10.62
C GLY A 23 -3.60 0.06 9.35
N THR A 24 -2.53 0.86 9.19
CA THR A 24 -2.29 1.68 8.00
C THR A 24 -1.10 1.15 7.19
N ALA A 25 -1.11 1.37 5.87
CA ALA A 25 0.04 1.07 5.03
C ALA A 25 1.11 2.17 5.10
N VAL A 26 2.37 1.77 5.01
CA VAL A 26 3.53 2.64 4.79
C VAL A 26 4.27 2.11 3.58
N VAL A 27 4.56 2.99 2.63
CA VAL A 27 5.16 2.64 1.35
C VAL A 27 6.59 3.18 1.29
N GLN A 28 7.53 2.33 0.90
CA GLN A 28 8.91 2.70 0.61
C GLN A 28 9.17 2.46 -0.88
N GLY A 29 9.73 3.46 -1.55
CA GLY A 29 10.18 3.36 -2.93
C GLY A 29 10.74 4.69 -3.41
N ASP A 30 11.01 4.76 -4.71
CA ASP A 30 11.50 5.99 -5.32
C ASP A 30 10.38 7.02 -5.43
N LEU A 31 10.74 8.29 -5.21
CA LEU A 31 9.79 9.38 -5.25
C LEU A 31 9.40 9.71 -6.69
N VAL A 32 8.10 9.80 -6.93
CA VAL A 32 7.56 10.39 -8.15
C VAL A 32 7.48 11.90 -7.93
N THR A 33 8.44 12.64 -8.47
CA THR A 33 8.53 14.10 -8.29
C THR A 33 7.80 14.90 -9.38
N THR A 34 7.60 14.30 -10.56
CA THR A 34 6.96 14.94 -11.71
C THR A 34 6.18 13.91 -12.51
N ALA A 35 4.86 14.06 -12.60
CA ALA A 35 3.99 13.28 -13.46
C ALA A 35 2.79 14.13 -13.89
N GLU A 36 2.31 13.94 -15.11
CA GLU A 36 1.12 14.62 -15.59
C GLU A 36 -0.10 14.20 -14.75
N GLY A 37 -0.84 15.17 -14.22
CA GLY A 37 -2.01 14.92 -13.35
C GLY A 37 -1.68 14.57 -11.89
N LEU A 38 -0.41 14.54 -11.49
CA LEU A 38 0.00 14.38 -10.09
C LEU A 38 0.05 15.74 -9.40
N GLU A 39 -0.80 15.94 -8.40
CA GLU A 39 -0.79 17.10 -7.52
C GLU A 39 -0.34 16.65 -6.12
N LEU A 40 0.70 17.28 -5.58
CA LEU A 40 1.23 17.01 -4.24
C LEU A 40 1.19 18.29 -3.41
N GLY A 41 0.55 18.22 -2.25
CA GLY A 41 0.58 19.25 -1.23
C GLY A 41 1.86 19.22 -0.39
N ASP A 42 2.03 20.24 0.46
CA ASP A 42 3.18 20.33 1.36
C ASP A 42 3.27 19.10 2.29
N GLY A 43 4.41 18.41 2.22
CA GLY A 43 4.68 17.22 3.02
C GLY A 43 4.09 15.91 2.46
N GLU A 44 3.45 15.94 1.30
CA GLU A 44 3.01 14.74 0.59
C GLU A 44 4.15 14.11 -0.22
N SER A 45 4.03 12.82 -0.51
CA SER A 45 5.01 12.08 -1.31
C SER A 45 4.29 11.02 -2.12
N ALA A 46 4.67 10.87 -3.38
CA ALA A 46 4.17 9.83 -4.26
C ALA A 46 5.26 8.78 -4.51
N VAL A 47 4.85 7.52 -4.53
CA VAL A 47 5.68 6.37 -4.89
C VAL A 47 4.88 5.53 -5.87
N GLU A 48 5.50 5.16 -6.99
CA GLU A 48 4.88 4.25 -7.96
C GLU A 48 4.88 2.81 -7.42
N LEU A 49 3.76 2.12 -7.55
CA LEU A 49 3.61 0.74 -7.10
C LEU A 49 3.15 -0.18 -8.25
N PRO A 50 3.84 -1.32 -8.47
CA PRO A 50 3.34 -2.37 -9.35
C PRO A 50 1.97 -2.91 -8.88
N PRO A 51 1.07 -3.33 -9.80
CA PRO A 51 -0.27 -3.81 -9.44
C PRO A 51 -0.28 -4.98 -8.45
N ASP A 52 0.66 -5.90 -8.55
CA ASP A 52 0.81 -7.05 -7.64
C ASP A 52 1.21 -6.60 -6.22
N VAL A 53 2.05 -5.57 -6.11
CA VAL A 53 2.44 -4.95 -4.83
C VAL A 53 1.24 -4.27 -4.17
N VAL A 54 0.40 -3.58 -4.97
CA VAL A 54 -0.86 -2.97 -4.50
C VAL A 54 -1.80 -4.05 -3.98
N LEU A 55 -2.04 -5.11 -4.76
CA LEU A 55 -2.94 -6.19 -4.37
C LEU A 55 -2.48 -6.90 -3.09
N ALA A 56 -1.17 -7.14 -2.94
CA ALA A 56 -0.60 -7.72 -1.73
C ALA A 56 -0.79 -6.80 -0.51
N ALA A 57 -0.61 -5.48 -0.67
CA ALA A 57 -0.85 -4.51 0.39
C ALA A 57 -2.33 -4.49 0.83
N VAL A 58 -3.24 -4.46 -0.14
CA VAL A 58 -4.69 -4.50 0.08
C VAL A 58 -5.09 -5.77 0.84
N THR A 59 -4.58 -6.93 0.40
CA THR A 59 -4.83 -8.22 1.06
C THR A 59 -4.32 -8.23 2.50
N ALA A 60 -3.16 -7.63 2.76
CA ALA A 60 -2.60 -7.56 4.10
C ALA A 60 -3.38 -6.60 5.02
N LEU A 61 -3.82 -5.46 4.50
CA LEU A 61 -4.68 -4.51 5.22
C LEU A 61 -6.02 -5.14 5.59
N ALA A 62 -6.62 -5.90 4.67
CA ALA A 62 -7.83 -6.67 4.91
C ALA A 62 -7.64 -7.78 5.97
N ARG A 63 -6.43 -8.09 6.42
CA ARG A 63 -6.21 -9.02 7.54
C ARG A 63 -5.90 -8.31 8.86
N SER A 64 -5.58 -7.01 8.80
CA SER A 64 -5.23 -6.18 9.95
C SER A 64 -6.29 -5.14 10.34
N GLY A 65 -7.26 -4.87 9.46
CA GLY A 65 -8.34 -3.91 9.69
C GLY A 65 -9.47 -4.46 10.56
N SER A 66 -10.42 -3.59 10.94
CA SER A 66 -11.65 -4.04 11.61
C SER A 66 -12.46 -4.93 10.67
N ALA A 67 -13.15 -5.94 11.23
CA ALA A 67 -13.90 -6.93 10.44
C ALA A 67 -14.83 -6.29 9.39
N GLU A 68 -15.38 -5.12 9.67
CA GLU A 68 -16.26 -4.36 8.77
C GLU A 68 -15.53 -3.75 7.55
N THR A 69 -14.30 -3.25 7.73
CA THR A 69 -13.48 -2.75 6.61
C THR A 69 -13.01 -3.91 5.74
N VAL A 70 -12.66 -5.03 6.36
CA VAL A 70 -12.27 -6.27 5.68
C VAL A 70 -13.40 -6.81 4.80
N GLN A 71 -14.63 -6.85 5.34
CA GLN A 71 -15.80 -7.32 4.63
C GLN A 71 -16.05 -6.51 3.35
N ARG A 72 -16.09 -5.17 3.47
CA ARG A 72 -16.31 -4.27 2.34
C ARG A 72 -15.25 -4.38 1.24
N LEU A 73 -13.98 -4.52 1.64
CA LEU A 73 -12.88 -4.72 0.69
C LEU A 73 -12.97 -6.08 -0.02
N THR A 74 -13.37 -7.12 0.70
CA THR A 74 -13.51 -8.46 0.13
C THR A 74 -14.65 -8.50 -0.90
N GLU A 75 -15.78 -7.89 -0.59
CA GLU A 75 -16.92 -7.77 -1.52
C GLU A 75 -16.54 -6.99 -2.79
N ALA A 76 -15.79 -5.88 -2.64
CA ALA A 76 -15.32 -5.09 -3.78
C ALA A 76 -14.36 -5.87 -4.70
N LEU A 77 -13.51 -6.73 -4.14
CA LEU A 77 -12.55 -7.55 -4.90
C LEU A 77 -13.19 -8.80 -5.54
N GLN A 78 -14.37 -9.23 -5.09
CA GLN A 78 -15.09 -10.38 -5.66
C GLN A 78 -15.96 -10.03 -6.87
N CYS A 79 -16.16 -8.73 -7.13
CA CYS A 79 -16.97 -8.22 -8.25
C CYS A 79 -16.17 -7.83 -9.50
N SER A 80 -14.85 -8.10 -9.54
CA SER A 80 -13.97 -7.83 -10.68
C SER A 80 -13.60 -9.07 -11.47
#